data_AF-A0A3M2A4C3-F1
#
_entry.id   AF-A0A3M2A4C3-F1
#
_cell.length_a   1.000
_cell.length_b   1.000
_cell.length_c   1.000
_cell.angle_alpha   90.00
_cell.angle_beta   90.00
_cell.angle_gamma   90.00
#
_symmetry.space_group_name_H-M   'P 1'
#
loop_
_entity.id
_entity.type
_entity.pdbx_description
1 polymer ?
#
loop_
_entity_poly.entity_id
_entity_poly.type
_entity_poly.pdbx_seq_one_letter_code
_entity_poly.pdbx_strand_id
1 'polypeptide(L)'
;MAPILCPHCRRLISSDEPRCPHCGLHAPGMRFRRAFLGWLRPGPRELVRTLVTVNVVWFGLSLLVDPGGLRGGGNPLAFLSPSERGLLFLGATGALPVVRLGRWWTLLAANFLHGGLLHLFFNMAALAQVGPFVAREYGTARFLVIYL
;
A
#
# COMPACT_ATOMS: atom_id res chain seq x y z
N MET A 1 -26.25 -22.40 9.12
CA MET A 1 -25.08 -22.86 8.36
C MET A 1 -25.03 -22.15 7.02
N ALA A 2 -23.90 -21.55 6.64
CA ALA A 2 -23.81 -20.84 5.35
C ALA A 2 -23.32 -21.80 4.26
N PRO A 3 -24.02 -21.92 3.11
CA PRO A 3 -23.55 -22.72 2.00
C PRO A 3 -22.33 -22.06 1.33
N ILE A 4 -21.35 -22.86 0.93
CA ILE A 4 -20.17 -22.41 0.17
C ILE A 4 -19.90 -23.35 -1.01
N LEU A 5 -19.21 -22.85 -2.04
CA LEU A 5 -18.64 -23.69 -3.10
C LEU A 5 -17.28 -24.20 -2.64
N CYS A 6 -17.06 -25.53 -2.70
CA CYS A 6 -15.77 -26.14 -2.40
C CYS A 6 -14.68 -25.58 -3.34
N PRO A 7 -13.53 -25.10 -2.82
CA PRO A 7 -12.47 -24.51 -3.64
C PRO A 7 -11.84 -25.48 -4.65
N HIS A 8 -11.89 -26.78 -4.38
CA HIS A 8 -11.26 -27.78 -5.24
C HIS A 8 -12.20 -28.29 -6.33
N CYS A 9 -13.37 -28.83 -5.96
CA CYS A 9 -14.31 -29.45 -6.90
C CYS A 9 -15.52 -28.58 -7.30
N ARG A 10 -15.67 -27.38 -6.74
CA ARG A 10 -16.76 -26.42 -7.01
C ARG A 10 -18.19 -26.96 -6.79
N ARG A 11 -18.35 -28.05 -6.04
CA ARG A 11 -19.66 -28.51 -5.56
C ARG A 11 -20.10 -27.66 -4.36
N LEU A 12 -21.41 -27.48 -4.21
CA LEU A 12 -22.00 -26.83 -3.04
C LEU A 12 -21.84 -27.74 -1.82
N ILE A 13 -21.31 -27.19 -0.73
CA ILE A 13 -21.14 -27.88 0.56
C ILE A 13 -21.49 -26.94 1.71
N SER A 14 -21.65 -27.49 2.91
CA SER A 14 -21.76 -26.66 4.11
C SER A 14 -20.40 -26.07 4.52
N SER A 15 -20.41 -24.90 5.17
CA SER A 15 -19.19 -24.23 5.61
C SER A 15 -18.53 -24.83 6.86
N ASP A 16 -19.25 -25.66 7.60
CA ASP A 16 -18.81 -26.37 8.80
C ASP A 16 -18.30 -27.79 8.52
N GLU A 17 -18.30 -28.21 7.25
CA GLU A 17 -17.84 -29.54 6.87
C GLU A 17 -16.33 -29.74 7.13
N PRO A 18 -15.91 -30.74 7.91
CA PRO A 18 -14.48 -30.98 8.20
C PRO A 18 -13.73 -31.60 7.02
N ARG A 19 -14.44 -32.27 6.09
CA ARG A 19 -13.93 -32.79 4.82
C ARG A 19 -15.00 -32.64 3.74
N CYS A 20 -14.62 -32.21 2.54
CA CYS A 20 -15.53 -32.14 1.41
C CYS A 20 -16.04 -33.55 1.03
N PRO A 21 -17.36 -33.82 0.99
CA PRO A 21 -17.90 -35.14 0.67
C PRO A 21 -17.61 -35.60 -0.76
N HIS A 22 -17.32 -34.66 -1.66
CA HIS A 22 -17.15 -34.95 -3.09
C HIS A 22 -15.70 -35.18 -3.52
N CYS A 23 -14.72 -34.54 -2.87
CA CYS A 23 -13.31 -34.61 -3.28
C CYS A 23 -12.34 -34.90 -2.13
N GLY A 24 -12.82 -35.02 -0.89
CA GLY A 24 -11.99 -35.31 0.27
C GLY A 24 -11.13 -34.15 0.78
N LEU A 25 -11.25 -32.94 0.22
CA LEU A 25 -10.51 -31.77 0.68
C LEU A 25 -10.80 -31.50 2.17
N HIS A 26 -9.76 -31.46 3.00
CA HIS A 26 -9.87 -31.14 4.42
C HIS A 26 -10.20 -29.66 4.66
N ALA A 27 -11.10 -29.43 5.61
CA ALA A 27 -11.48 -28.14 6.15
C ALA A 27 -11.71 -27.04 5.08
N PRO A 28 -12.60 -27.31 4.09
CA PRO A 28 -12.90 -26.40 2.98
C PRO A 28 -13.48 -25.04 3.42
N GLY A 29 -14.04 -24.98 4.63
CA GLY A 29 -14.62 -23.78 5.24
C GLY A 29 -13.64 -22.84 5.93
N MET A 30 -12.34 -23.15 6.03
CA MET A 30 -11.35 -22.29 6.71
C MET A 30 -11.16 -20.94 6.02
N ARG A 31 -12.01 -19.97 6.39
CA ARG A 31 -11.94 -18.56 5.98
C ARG A 31 -10.57 -17.95 6.32
N PHE A 32 -9.95 -18.36 7.43
CA PHE A 32 -8.65 -17.88 7.86
C PHE A 32 -7.53 -18.23 6.88
N ARG A 33 -7.49 -19.47 6.35
CA ARG A 33 -6.49 -19.85 5.32
C ARG A 33 -6.68 -19.06 4.04
N ARG A 34 -7.92 -18.78 3.62
CA ARG A 34 -8.21 -17.91 2.46
C ARG A 34 -7.83 -16.45 2.72
N ALA A 35 -8.09 -15.92 3.91
CA ALA A 35 -7.69 -14.57 4.29
C ALA A 35 -6.15 -14.43 4.33
N PHE A 36 -5.46 -15.41 4.92
CA PHE A 36 -4.00 -15.46 4.98
C PHE A 36 -3.35 -15.61 3.58
N LEU A 37 -3.86 -16.51 2.74
CA LEU A 37 -3.41 -16.63 1.34
C LEU A 37 -3.77 -15.41 0.49
N GLY A 38 -4.89 -14.75 0.76
CA GLY A 38 -5.25 -13.46 0.15
C GLY A 38 -4.32 -12.33 0.55
N TRP A 39 -3.75 -12.36 1.76
CA TRP A 39 -2.69 -11.45 2.20
C TRP A 39 -1.35 -11.72 1.51
N LEU A 40 -1.03 -12.99 1.23
CA LEU A 40 0.19 -13.38 0.51
C LEU A 40 0.14 -13.01 -0.99
N ARG A 41 -1.05 -12.85 -1.57
CA ARG A 41 -1.26 -12.43 -2.96
C ARG A 41 -2.44 -11.46 -3.04
N PRO A 42 -2.27 -10.20 -2.62
CA PRO A 42 -3.33 -9.21 -2.75
C PRO A 42 -3.72 -9.07 -4.23
N GLY A 43 -5.00 -8.80 -4.48
CA GLY A 43 -5.44 -8.44 -5.81
C GLY A 43 -4.86 -7.07 -6.23
N PRO A 44 -4.87 -6.75 -7.54
CA PRO A 44 -4.33 -5.49 -8.06
C PRO A 44 -4.93 -4.23 -7.42
N ARG A 45 -6.24 -4.23 -7.16
CA ARG A 45 -6.95 -3.07 -6.57
C ARG A 45 -6.66 -2.94 -5.08
N GLU A 46 -6.63 -4.06 -4.38
CA GLU A 46 -6.31 -4.13 -2.95
C GLU A 46 -4.90 -3.62 -2.70
N LEU A 47 -3.93 -4.06 -3.51
CA LEU A 47 -2.54 -3.63 -3.42
C LEU A 47 -2.39 -2.11 -3.60
N VAL A 48 -3.01 -1.56 -4.63
CA VAL A 48 -3.00 -0.11 -4.88
C VAL A 48 -3.64 0.65 -3.72
N ARG A 49 -4.78 0.18 -3.21
CA ARG A 49 -5.44 0.79 -2.04
C ARG A 49 -4.55 0.76 -0.81
N THR A 50 -3.81 -0.32 -0.58
CA THR A 50 -2.83 -0.41 0.50
C THR A 50 -1.72 0.62 0.32
N LEU A 51 -1.13 0.74 -0.87
CA LEU A 51 -0.10 1.74 -1.14
C LEU A 51 -0.64 3.16 -0.94
N VAL A 52 -1.83 3.48 -1.45
CA VAL A 52 -2.48 4.79 -1.23
C VAL A 52 -2.64 5.06 0.27
N THR A 53 -3.11 4.07 1.02
CA THR A 53 -3.31 4.19 2.47
C THR A 53 -1.98 4.44 3.18
N VAL A 54 -0.92 3.70 2.83
CA VAL A 54 0.42 3.88 3.39
C VAL A 54 0.93 5.29 3.11
N ASN A 55 0.81 5.79 1.88
CA ASN A 55 1.23 7.15 1.51
C ASN A 55 0.48 8.23 2.30
N VAL A 56 -0.84 8.11 2.43
CA VAL A 56 -1.66 9.06 3.19
C VAL A 56 -1.28 9.07 4.67
N VAL A 57 -1.08 7.89 5.26
CA VAL A 57 -0.63 7.76 6.67
C VAL A 57 0.76 8.35 6.84
N TRP A 58 1.70 8.06 5.94
CA TRP A 58 3.07 8.56 6.01
C TRP A 58 3.14 10.08 5.85
N PHE A 59 2.31 10.64 4.96
CA PHE A 59 2.14 12.08 4.83
C PHE A 59 1.58 12.70 6.13
N GLY A 60 0.56 12.10 6.73
CA GLY A 60 0.04 12.53 8.03
C GLY A 60 1.12 12.55 9.11
N LEU A 61 1.93 11.49 9.21
CA LEU A 61 3.08 11.44 10.11
C LEU A 61 4.10 12.56 9.83
N SER A 62 4.38 12.86 8.56
CA SER A 62 5.30 13.95 8.20
C SER A 62 4.85 15.33 8.64
N LEU A 63 3.53 15.58 8.71
CA LEU A 63 2.98 16.81 9.25
C LEU A 63 3.05 16.87 10.79
N LEU A 64 3.02 15.72 11.46
CA LEU A 64 3.09 15.63 12.93
C LEU A 64 4.52 15.76 13.46
N VAL A 65 5.52 15.29 12.71
CA VAL A 65 6.93 15.29 13.14
C VAL A 65 7.50 16.70 13.27
N ASP A 66 7.14 17.61 12.36
CA ASP A 66 7.54 19.01 12.45
C ASP A 66 6.40 19.93 11.97
N PRO A 67 5.52 20.38 12.90
CA PRO A 67 4.40 21.27 12.59
C PRO A 67 4.85 22.65 12.06
N GLY A 68 6.14 22.98 12.10
CA GLY A 68 6.68 24.26 11.62
C GLY A 68 6.38 24.54 10.15
N GLY A 69 6.19 23.50 9.33
CA GLY A 69 5.81 23.62 7.91
C GLY A 69 4.34 23.99 7.65
N LEU A 70 3.46 23.87 8.65
CA LEU A 70 2.02 24.15 8.51
C LEU A 70 1.72 25.64 8.27
N ARG A 71 2.68 26.52 8.54
CA ARG A 71 2.57 27.97 8.31
C ARG A 71 2.81 28.29 6.83
N GLY A 72 1.80 27.99 6.01
CA GLY A 72 1.76 28.37 4.60
C GLY A 72 1.83 29.89 4.46
N GLY A 73 2.96 30.40 4.00
CA GLY A 73 3.20 31.83 3.74
C GLY A 73 2.45 32.34 2.51
N GLY A 74 1.11 32.30 2.53
CA GLY A 74 0.24 32.87 1.48
C GLY A 74 0.23 32.13 0.14
N ASN A 75 1.06 31.10 -0.05
CA ASN A 75 1.07 30.28 -1.27
C ASN A 75 0.11 29.08 -1.15
N PRO A 76 -0.95 28.97 -1.98
CA PRO A 76 -1.87 27.83 -1.99
C PRO A 76 -1.18 26.49 -2.24
N LEU A 77 -0.06 26.47 -2.97
CA LEU A 77 0.74 25.27 -3.24
C LEU A 77 1.51 24.78 -2.00
N ALA A 78 1.71 25.64 -1.00
CA ALA A 78 2.37 25.32 0.26
C ALA A 78 1.39 24.85 1.36
N PHE A 79 0.09 24.76 1.05
CA PHE A 79 -0.92 24.32 2.01
C PHE A 79 -0.63 22.89 2.48
N LEU A 80 -0.53 22.71 3.80
CA LEU A 80 -0.14 21.46 4.46
C LEU A 80 1.15 20.86 3.87
N SER A 81 2.19 21.68 3.72
CA SER A 81 3.51 21.20 3.34
C SER A 81 4.32 20.79 4.60
N PRO A 82 4.86 19.55 4.65
CA PRO A 82 5.80 19.17 5.70
C PRO A 82 7.09 19.99 5.61
N SER A 83 7.75 20.21 6.74
CA SER A 83 9.03 20.94 6.72
C SER A 83 10.14 20.10 6.05
N GLU A 84 11.11 20.77 5.43
CA GLU A 84 12.27 20.09 4.83
C GLU A 84 13.05 19.26 5.86
N ARG A 85 13.14 19.76 7.10
CA ARG A 85 13.80 19.03 8.20
C ARG A 85 13.03 17.76 8.58
N GLY A 86 11.71 17.84 8.66
CA GLY A 86 10.85 16.68 8.93
C GLY A 86 10.94 15.64 7.82
N LEU A 87 10.92 16.07 6.55
CA LEU A 87 11.12 15.18 5.41
C LEU A 87 12.50 14.53 5.42
N LEU A 88 13.56 15.28 5.69
CA LEU A 88 14.93 14.75 5.80
C LEU A 88 15.06 13.73 6.94
N PHE A 89 14.38 13.96 8.06
CA PHE A 89 14.32 13.04 9.19
C PHE A 89 13.59 11.75 8.81
N LEU A 90 12.45 11.85 8.11
CA LEU A 90 11.63 10.71 7.71
C LEU A 90 12.14 9.96 6.47
N GLY A 91 13.18 10.48 5.82
CA GLY A 91 13.92 9.75 4.80
C GLY A 91 13.90 10.35 3.40
N ALA A 92 13.80 11.67 3.28
CA ALA A 92 14.03 12.33 2.00
C ALA A 92 15.42 11.94 1.48
N THR A 93 15.48 11.56 0.21
CA THR A 93 16.70 11.08 -0.44
C THR A 93 17.45 12.20 -1.16
N GLY A 94 18.68 11.91 -1.55
CA GLY A 94 19.53 12.83 -2.31
C GLY A 94 21.02 12.59 -2.07
N ALA A 95 21.87 13.39 -2.71
CA ALA A 95 23.33 13.26 -2.61
C ALA A 95 23.82 13.39 -1.16
N LEU A 96 23.25 14.32 -0.38
CA LEU A 96 23.62 14.48 1.02
C LEU A 96 23.22 13.24 1.88
N PRO A 97 21.95 12.80 1.93
CA PRO A 97 21.55 11.60 2.67
C PRO A 97 22.29 10.33 2.25
N VAL A 98 22.40 10.06 0.95
CA VAL A 98 22.90 8.78 0.44
C VAL A 98 24.43 8.75 0.45
N VAL A 99 25.08 9.74 -0.17
CA VAL A 99 26.53 9.72 -0.40
C VAL A 99 27.29 10.16 0.85
N ARG A 100 26.82 11.23 1.52
CA ARG A 100 27.56 11.80 2.66
C ARG A 100 27.16 11.22 4.01
N LEU A 101 25.89 10.84 4.19
CA LEU A 101 25.39 10.32 5.47
C LEU A 101 25.19 8.79 5.47
N GLY A 102 25.42 8.11 4.34
CA GLY A 102 25.29 6.66 4.23
C GLY A 102 23.86 6.13 4.46
N ARG A 103 22.84 6.97 4.32
CA ARG A 103 21.44 6.63 4.61
C ARG A 103 20.75 5.99 3.41
N TRP A 104 21.22 4.81 3.00
CA TRP A 104 20.69 4.07 1.84
C TRP A 104 19.19 3.76 1.92
N TRP A 105 18.66 3.62 3.13
CA TRP A 105 17.23 3.41 3.37
C TRP A 105 16.36 4.56 2.85
N THR A 106 16.92 5.76 2.65
CA THR A 106 16.20 6.90 2.07
C THR A 106 15.77 6.66 0.62
N LEU A 107 16.46 5.78 -0.13
CA LEU A 107 16.05 5.41 -1.49
C LEU A 107 14.67 4.74 -1.51
N LEU A 108 14.35 3.97 -0.46
CA LEU A 108 13.04 3.32 -0.31
C LEU A 108 12.03 4.22 0.41
N ALA A 109 12.46 4.91 1.48
CA ALA A 109 11.56 5.76 2.26
C ALA A 109 11.03 6.96 1.45
N ALA A 110 11.83 7.49 0.53
CA ALA A 110 11.42 8.62 -0.31
C ALA A 110 10.20 8.32 -1.20
N ASN A 111 9.96 7.05 -1.57
CA ASN A 111 8.79 6.64 -2.37
C ASN A 111 7.44 6.84 -1.65
N PHE A 112 7.47 7.18 -0.35
CA PHE A 112 6.28 7.44 0.46
C PHE A 112 6.16 8.89 0.94
N LEU A 113 7.19 9.72 0.72
CA LEU A 113 7.24 11.10 1.18
C LEU A 113 6.66 12.05 0.16
N HIS A 114 5.85 13.00 0.64
CA HIS A 114 5.17 13.99 -0.21
C HIS A 114 5.39 15.39 0.34
N GLY A 115 5.74 16.34 -0.53
CA GLY A 115 6.04 17.72 -0.16
C GLY A 115 4.82 18.63 0.08
N GLY A 116 3.59 18.12 -0.02
CA GLY A 116 2.38 18.90 0.22
C GLY A 116 1.09 18.19 -0.18
N LEU A 117 -0.06 18.75 0.23
CA LEU A 117 -1.36 18.12 0.01
C LEU A 117 -1.70 17.94 -1.48
N LEU A 118 -1.49 18.98 -2.29
CA LEU A 118 -1.76 18.89 -3.73
C LEU A 118 -0.86 17.85 -4.42
N HIS A 119 0.41 17.80 -4.02
CA HIS A 119 1.36 16.81 -4.53
C HIS A 119 0.92 15.39 -4.18
N LEU A 120 0.48 15.15 -2.93
CA LEU A 120 -0.10 13.87 -2.53
C LEU A 120 -1.37 13.55 -3.35
N PHE A 121 -2.28 14.51 -3.49
CA PHE A 121 -3.54 14.30 -4.22
C PHE A 121 -3.30 13.82 -5.65
N PHE A 122 -2.46 14.50 -6.42
CA PHE A 122 -2.21 14.12 -7.82
C PHE A 122 -1.50 12.77 -7.94
N ASN A 123 -0.54 12.47 -7.05
CA ASN A 123 0.10 11.15 -7.05
C ASN A 123 -0.89 10.04 -6.73
N MET A 124 -1.75 10.23 -5.72
CA MET A 124 -2.73 9.21 -5.35
C MET A 124 -3.81 9.06 -6.42
N ALA A 125 -4.21 10.14 -7.10
CA ALA A 125 -5.12 10.08 -8.23
C ALA A 125 -4.52 9.29 -9.41
N ALA A 126 -3.26 9.58 -9.77
CA ALA A 126 -2.55 8.85 -10.81
C ALA A 126 -2.35 7.37 -10.44
N LEU A 127 -1.95 7.09 -9.20
CA LEU A 127 -1.77 5.73 -8.69
C LEU A 127 -3.08 4.95 -8.68
N ALA A 128 -4.20 5.57 -8.30
CA ALA A 128 -5.51 4.94 -8.30
C ALA A 128 -6.03 4.64 -9.71
N GLN A 129 -5.72 5.48 -10.70
CA GLN A 129 -6.13 5.29 -12.10
C GLN A 129 -5.25 4.27 -12.83
N VAL A 130 -3.92 4.45 -12.76
CA VAL A 130 -2.95 3.69 -13.55
C VAL A 130 -2.47 2.43 -12.81
N GLY A 131 -2.31 2.50 -11.49
CA GLY A 131 -1.77 1.42 -10.68
C GLY A 131 -2.50 0.08 -10.85
N PRO A 132 -3.85 0.02 -10.79
CA PRO A 132 -4.56 -1.24 -10.94
C PRO A 132 -4.42 -1.84 -12.34
N PHE A 133 -4.24 -0.99 -13.36
CA PHE A 133 -3.98 -1.44 -14.73
C PHE A 133 -2.60 -2.09 -14.83
N VAL A 134 -1.55 -1.40 -14.38
CA VAL A 134 -0.17 -1.93 -14.36
C VAL A 134 -0.09 -3.22 -13.53
N ALA A 135 -0.71 -3.26 -12.36
CA ALA A 135 -0.72 -4.45 -11.51
C ALA A 135 -1.48 -5.65 -12.11
N ARG A 136 -2.44 -5.42 -13.01
CA ARG A 136 -3.11 -6.49 -13.78
C ARG A 136 -2.22 -7.03 -14.90
N GLU A 137 -1.58 -6.14 -15.66
CA GLU A 137 -0.75 -6.53 -16.82
C GLU A 137 0.55 -7.23 -16.39
N TYR A 138 1.25 -6.70 -15.38
CA TYR A 138 2.56 -7.22 -14.96
C TYR A 138 2.50 -8.18 -13.77
N GLY A 139 1.35 -8.23 -13.09
CA GLY A 139 1.17 -8.93 -11.82
C GLY A 139 1.65 -8.11 -10.62
N THR A 140 1.12 -8.44 -9.44
CA THR A 140 1.30 -7.65 -8.21
C THR A 140 2.74 -7.57 -7.71
N ALA A 141 3.52 -8.64 -7.83
CA ALA A 141 4.93 -8.63 -7.42
C ALA A 141 5.79 -7.68 -8.28
N ARG A 142 5.58 -7.68 -9.60
CA ARG A 142 6.33 -6.79 -10.51
C ARG A 142 5.89 -5.34 -10.36
N PHE A 143 4.59 -5.12 -10.14
CA PHE A 143 4.10 -3.79 -9.81
C PHE A 143 4.73 -3.21 -8.55
N LEU A 144 4.93 -4.01 -7.49
CA LEU A 144 5.65 -3.56 -6.30
C LEU A 144 7.10 -3.15 -6.61
N VAL A 145 7.81 -3.90 -7.46
CA VAL A 145 9.18 -3.55 -7.88
C VAL A 145 9.21 -2.30 -8.75
N ILE A 146 8.17 -2.05 -9.57
CA ILE A 146 8.06 -0.82 -10.37
C ILE A 146 7.75 0.38 -9.47
N TYR A 147 6.98 0.18 -8.41
CA TYR A 147 6.58 1.23 -7.49
C TYR A 147 7.73 1.66 -6.56
N LEU A 148 8.55 0.72 -6.10
CA LEU A 148 9.64 0.92 -5.13
C LEU A 148 10.94 1.37 -5.81
#